data_AF-A0A6C0HXY5-F1
#
_entry.id   AF-A0A6C0HXY5-F1
#
_cell.length_a   1.000
_cell.length_b   1.000
_cell.length_c   1.000
_cell.angle_alpha   90.00
_cell.angle_beta   90.00
_cell.angle_gamma   90.00
#
_symmetry.space_group_name_H-M   'P 1'
#
loop_
_entity.id
_entity.type
_entity.pdbx_description
1 polymer ?
#
loop_
_entity_poly.entity_id
_entity_poly.type
_entity_poly.pdbx_seq_one_letter_code
_entity_poly.pdbx_strand_id
1 'polypeptide(L)'
;MIRRHTIQKEHKYFYPFSFMDKQLIRQQIRDWVKWEEESVSLKQRMKQINQAKKEISAKLLVVMKEHDLDEFDLNQEGKLVRQVKKTKQGLNKKTLLTTLSHYYKSEAEAKKTTDFILNARAEKLSETLCKK
;
A
#
# COMPACT_ATOMS: atom_id res chain seq x y z
N MET A 1 8.53 -32.28 -29.31
CA MET A 1 8.87 -30.98 -29.92
C MET A 1 9.34 -30.03 -28.83
N ILE A 2 10.64 -29.82 -28.68
CA ILE A 2 11.18 -28.75 -27.81
C ILE A 2 12.11 -27.93 -28.70
N ARG A 3 11.72 -26.69 -28.99
CA ARG A 3 12.51 -25.75 -29.80
C ARG A 3 13.60 -25.12 -28.94
N ARG A 4 14.81 -25.10 -29.49
CA ARG A 4 15.99 -24.40 -28.97
C ARG A 4 15.74 -22.88 -28.90
N HIS A 5 16.33 -22.23 -27.91
CA HIS A 5 16.86 -20.88 -28.10
C HIS A 5 18.24 -20.77 -27.44
N THR A 6 19.23 -20.53 -28.28
CA THR A 6 20.60 -20.23 -27.92
C THR A 6 20.66 -18.75 -27.54
N ILE A 7 21.04 -18.44 -26.30
CA ILE A 7 21.54 -17.11 -25.92
C ILE A 7 22.79 -17.37 -25.06
N GLN A 8 23.97 -17.19 -25.67
CA GLN A 8 25.18 -16.88 -24.93
C GLN A 8 25.21 -15.36 -24.73
N LYS A 9 25.22 -14.92 -23.46
CA LYS A 9 25.91 -13.70 -23.00
C LYS A 9 25.89 -13.63 -21.47
N GLU A 10 27.11 -13.60 -20.92
CA GLU A 10 27.50 -13.15 -19.58
C GLU A 10 27.02 -13.95 -18.36
N HIS A 11 27.72 -15.07 -18.15
CA HIS A 11 27.72 -15.81 -16.88
C HIS A 11 28.49 -15.02 -15.80
N LYS A 12 27.81 -14.09 -15.12
CA LYS A 12 28.21 -13.69 -13.76
C LYS A 12 27.15 -14.28 -12.82
N TYR A 13 27.53 -15.35 -12.13
CA TYR A 13 26.71 -16.21 -11.26
C TYR A 13 25.80 -17.23 -11.97
N PHE A 14 26.40 -18.13 -12.73
CA PHE A 14 25.79 -19.44 -12.95
C PHE A 14 26.49 -20.43 -12.03
N TYR A 15 25.96 -20.59 -10.83
CA TYR A 15 26.29 -21.78 -10.04
C TYR A 15 25.71 -22.97 -10.81
N PRO A 16 26.54 -23.89 -11.32
CA PRO A 16 26.00 -25.07 -11.98
C PRO A 16 25.23 -25.87 -10.94
N PHE A 17 23.96 -26.17 -11.25
CA PHE A 17 23.08 -27.08 -10.51
C PHE A 17 23.71 -28.47 -10.24
N SER A 18 24.88 -28.73 -10.82
CA SER A 18 25.67 -29.96 -10.77
C SER A 18 26.37 -30.26 -9.43
N PHE A 19 26.37 -29.35 -8.45
CA PHE A 19 27.02 -29.60 -7.14
C PHE A 19 26.16 -29.16 -5.95
N MET A 20 24.88 -29.52 -5.97
CA MET A 20 24.07 -29.54 -4.75
C MET A 20 23.60 -30.97 -4.52
N ASP A 21 23.86 -31.49 -3.31
CA ASP A 21 23.38 -32.80 -2.89
C ASP A 21 21.86 -32.86 -3.09
N LYS A 22 21.39 -33.89 -3.79
CA LYS A 22 19.96 -34.12 -4.04
C LYS A 22 19.15 -34.13 -2.74
N GLN A 23 19.76 -34.53 -1.61
CA GLN A 23 19.12 -34.44 -0.30
C GLN A 23 18.91 -33.00 0.17
N LEU A 24 19.92 -32.14 0.00
CA LEU A 24 19.86 -30.72 0.33
C LEU A 24 18.78 -30.00 -0.48
N ILE A 25 18.72 -30.24 -1.80
CA ILE A 25 17.70 -29.63 -2.66
C ILE A 25 16.30 -30.04 -2.22
N ARG A 26 16.08 -31.33 -1.91
CA ARG A 26 14.80 -31.81 -1.39
C ARG A 26 14.44 -31.16 -0.06
N GLN A 27 15.42 -30.91 0.82
CA GLN A 27 15.19 -30.21 2.07
C GLN A 27 14.79 -28.75 1.83
N GLN A 28 15.53 -28.04 0.97
CA GLN A 28 15.25 -26.65 0.64
C GLN A 28 13.88 -26.45 0.00
N ILE A 29 13.46 -27.36 -0.89
CA ILE A 29 12.11 -27.31 -1.48
C ILE A 29 11.03 -27.53 -0.40
N ARG A 30 11.23 -28.49 0.51
CA ARG A 30 10.28 -28.72 1.62
C ARG A 30 10.18 -27.50 2.54
N ASP A 31 11.32 -26.91 2.90
CA ASP A 31 11.35 -25.72 3.73
C ASP A 31 10.68 -24.53 3.02
N TRP A 32 10.95 -24.34 1.72
CA TRP A 32 10.31 -23.29 0.93
C TRP A 32 8.78 -23.43 0.90
N VAL A 33 8.26 -24.64 0.65
CA VAL A 33 6.81 -24.89 0.67
C VAL A 33 6.23 -24.61 2.06
N LYS A 34 6.90 -25.07 3.13
CA LYS A 34 6.49 -24.81 4.51
C LYS A 34 6.40 -23.30 4.79
N TRP A 35 7.43 -22.53 4.42
CA TRP A 35 7.44 -21.08 4.67
C TRP A 35 6.42 -20.34 3.80
N GLU A 36 6.13 -20.82 2.59
CA GLU A 36 5.08 -20.25 1.74
C GLU A 36 3.69 -20.46 2.38
N GLU A 37 3.40 -21.66 2.87
CA GLU A 37 2.14 -21.97 3.58
C GLU A 37 1.99 -21.11 4.85
N GLU A 38 3.05 -20.97 5.64
CA GLU A 38 3.06 -20.14 6.84
C GLU A 38 2.85 -18.65 6.50
N SER A 39 3.51 -18.15 5.45
CA SER A 39 3.35 -16.79 4.94
C SER A 39 1.90 -16.51 4.53
N VAL A 40 1.24 -17.44 3.84
CA VAL A 40 -0.17 -17.33 3.46
C VAL A 40 -1.07 -17.29 4.70
N SER A 41 -0.85 -18.20 5.65
CA SER A 41 -1.62 -18.25 6.90
C SER A 41 -1.49 -16.96 7.72
N LEU A 42 -0.28 -16.46 7.92
CA LEU A 42 -0.03 -15.22 8.65
C LEU A 42 -0.65 -14.00 7.96
N LYS A 43 -0.62 -13.94 6.62
CA LYS A 43 -1.31 -12.87 5.86
C LYS A 43 -2.83 -12.91 6.07
N GLN A 44 -3.43 -14.11 6.09
CA GLN A 44 -4.86 -14.26 6.37
C GLN A 44 -5.19 -13.82 7.79
N ARG A 45 -4.38 -14.22 8.77
CA ARG A 45 -4.55 -13.80 10.18
C ARG A 45 -4.43 -12.28 10.33
N MET A 46 -3.44 -11.67 9.69
CA MET A 46 -3.26 -10.22 9.68
C MET A 46 -4.47 -9.50 9.06
N LYS A 47 -5.04 -10.04 7.97
CA LYS A 47 -6.26 -9.51 7.36
C LYS A 47 -7.45 -9.53 8.32
N GLN A 48 -7.65 -10.64 9.05
CA GLN A 48 -8.72 -10.76 10.05
C GLN A 48 -8.54 -9.75 11.19
N ILE A 49 -7.32 -9.63 11.74
CA ILE A 49 -7.00 -8.68 12.81
C ILE A 49 -7.24 -7.24 12.36
N ASN A 50 -6.79 -6.88 11.15
CA ASN A 50 -7.01 -5.55 10.60
C ASN A 50 -8.49 -5.24 10.40
N GLN A 51 -9.29 -6.22 9.97
CA GLN A 51 -10.73 -6.06 9.81
C GLN A 51 -11.43 -5.84 11.15
N ALA A 52 -11.15 -6.68 12.15
CA ALA A 52 -11.70 -6.53 13.50
C ALA A 52 -11.30 -5.17 14.11
N LYS A 53 -10.04 -4.76 13.97
CA LYS A 53 -9.56 -3.44 14.42
C LYS A 53 -10.30 -2.30 13.73
N LYS A 54 -10.55 -2.41 12.43
CA LYS A 54 -11.30 -1.40 11.65
C LYS A 54 -12.74 -1.27 12.14
N GLU A 55 -13.41 -2.39 12.41
CA GLU A 55 -14.77 -2.41 12.93
C GLU A 55 -14.88 -1.77 14.31
N ILE A 56 -13.97 -2.11 15.22
CA ILE A 56 -13.92 -1.51 16.57
C ILE A 56 -13.59 -0.01 16.46
N SER A 57 -12.62 0.37 15.62
CA SER A 57 -12.27 1.78 15.43
C SER A 57 -13.45 2.60 14.90
N ALA A 58 -14.26 2.04 13.99
CA ALA A 58 -15.44 2.72 13.47
C ALA A 58 -16.49 2.96 14.58
N LYS A 59 -16.73 1.97 15.44
CA LYS A 59 -17.63 2.11 16.60
C LYS A 59 -17.12 3.17 17.58
N LEU A 60 -15.83 3.15 17.91
CA LEU A 60 -15.22 4.12 18.81
C LEU A 60 -15.28 5.55 18.25
N LEU A 61 -15.05 5.73 16.94
CA LEU A 61 -15.17 7.05 16.31
C LEU A 61 -16.60 7.61 16.38
N VAL A 62 -17.63 6.75 16.36
CA VAL A 62 -19.03 7.19 16.56
C VAL A 62 -19.22 7.67 18.00
N VAL A 63 -18.83 6.87 18.98
CA VAL A 63 -18.92 7.23 20.41
C VAL A 63 -18.15 8.52 20.70
N MET A 64 -16.93 8.67 20.16
CA MET A 64 -16.12 9.88 20.29
C MET A 64 -16.83 11.12 19.76
N LYS A 65 -17.58 11.01 18.66
CA LYS A 65 -18.34 12.14 18.11
C LYS A 65 -19.59 12.45 18.92
N GLU A 66 -20.34 11.42 19.32
CA GLU A 66 -21.58 11.58 20.09
C GLU A 66 -21.33 12.26 21.43
N HIS A 67 -20.14 12.04 22.02
CA HIS A 67 -19.74 12.62 23.29
C HIS A 67 -18.73 13.78 23.18
N ASP A 68 -18.43 14.25 21.97
CA ASP A 68 -17.46 15.34 21.71
C ASP A 68 -16.08 15.10 22.36
N LEU A 69 -15.58 13.86 22.27
CA LEU A 69 -14.30 13.41 22.81
C LEU A 69 -13.26 13.34 21.70
N ASP A 70 -12.17 14.11 21.84
CA ASP A 70 -11.05 14.06 20.90
C ASP A 70 -9.99 13.02 21.28
N GLU A 71 -9.84 12.72 22.57
CA GLU A 71 -8.82 11.80 23.09
C GLU A 71 -9.37 10.90 24.21
N PHE A 72 -8.86 9.67 24.28
CA PHE A 72 -9.05 8.74 25.40
C PHE A 72 -7.69 8.42 26.01
N ASP A 73 -7.58 8.59 27.32
CA ASP A 73 -6.38 8.20 28.07
C ASP A 73 -6.42 6.70 28.39
N LEU A 74 -5.37 5.97 28.03
CA LEU A 74 -5.18 4.56 28.35
C LEU A 74 -4.15 4.35 29.48
N ASN A 75 -3.95 5.37 30.31
CA ASN A 75 -2.98 5.37 31.41
C ASN A 75 -1.55 5.06 30.91
N GLN A 76 -0.96 3.96 31.38
CA GLN A 76 0.39 3.54 31.03
C GLN A 76 0.54 3.13 29.56
N GLU A 77 -0.56 2.89 28.86
CA GLU A 77 -0.54 2.45 27.47
C GLU A 77 -0.55 3.60 26.44
N GLY A 78 -0.56 4.86 26.88
CA GLY A 78 -0.61 6.04 26.00
C GLY A 78 -2.03 6.54 25.76
N LYS A 79 -2.27 7.21 24.64
CA LYS A 79 -3.58 7.83 24.35
C LYS A 79 -4.14 7.39 23.00
N LEU A 80 -5.46 7.27 22.92
CA LEU A 80 -6.17 7.13 21.64
C LEU A 80 -6.70 8.48 21.22
N VAL A 81 -6.35 8.91 20.02
CA VAL A 81 -6.70 10.23 19.47
C VAL A 81 -7.53 10.05 18.20
N ARG A 82 -8.65 10.76 18.13
CA ARG A 82 -9.43 10.92 16.90
C ARG A 82 -8.68 11.89 15.99
N GLN A 83 -8.11 11.37 14.91
CA GLN A 83 -7.40 12.18 13.93
C GLN A 83 -8.31 12.51 12.75
N VAL A 84 -8.62 13.79 12.56
CA VAL A 84 -9.31 14.32 11.38
C VAL A 84 -8.28 14.83 10.38
N LYS A 85 -8.30 14.29 9.16
CA LYS A 85 -7.47 14.79 8.05
C LYS A 85 -8.37 15.32 6.95
N LYS A 86 -8.07 16.53 6.47
CA LYS A 86 -8.65 17.09 5.25
C LYS A 86 -7.69 16.81 4.11
N THR A 87 -8.16 16.11 3.07
CA THR A 87 -7.36 15.81 1.88
C THR A 87 -8.15 16.16 0.63
N LYS A 88 -7.56 16.85 -0.33
CA LYS A 88 -8.20 17.04 -1.64
C LYS A 88 -8.25 15.72 -2.38
N GLN A 89 -9.34 15.45 -3.10
CA GLN A 89 -9.47 14.23 -3.90
C GLN A 89 -8.24 14.03 -4.80
N GLY A 90 -7.66 12.83 -4.84
CA GLY A 90 -6.44 12.55 -5.61
C GLY A 90 -6.64 12.80 -7.10
N LEU A 91 -5.69 13.50 -7.73
CA LEU A 91 -5.65 13.71 -9.19
C LEU A 91 -4.20 13.72 -9.63
N ASN A 92 -3.88 12.98 -10.69
CA ASN A 92 -2.51 12.90 -11.18
C ASN A 92 -2.15 14.18 -11.94
N LYS A 93 -1.40 15.08 -11.27
CA LYS A 93 -0.94 16.35 -11.85
C LYS A 93 -0.18 16.15 -13.16
N LYS A 94 0.67 15.11 -13.24
CA LYS A 94 1.51 14.87 -14.43
C LYS A 94 0.65 14.50 -15.63
N THR A 95 -0.22 13.51 -15.47
CA THR A 95 -1.12 13.08 -16.56
C THR A 95 -2.03 14.22 -17.00
N LEU A 96 -2.63 14.95 -16.06
CA LEU A 96 -3.50 16.08 -16.37
C LEU A 96 -2.77 17.17 -17.16
N LEU A 97 -1.58 17.57 -16.70
CA LEU A 97 -0.78 18.59 -17.38
C LEU A 97 -0.40 18.14 -18.80
N THR A 98 0.06 16.89 -18.97
CA THR A 98 0.40 16.36 -20.29
C THR A 98 -0.80 16.39 -21.24
N THR A 99 -1.97 15.90 -20.81
CA THR A 99 -3.18 15.89 -21.64
C THR A 99 -3.63 17.31 -22.02
N LEU A 100 -3.62 18.24 -21.07
CA LEU A 100 -4.01 19.63 -21.33
C LEU A 100 -3.00 20.36 -22.21
N SER A 101 -1.70 20.10 -22.07
CA SER A 101 -0.66 20.66 -22.94
C SER A 101 -0.86 20.20 -24.38
N HIS A 102 -1.23 18.94 -24.60
CA HIS A 102 -1.58 18.44 -25.94
C HIS A 102 -2.86 19.07 -26.50
N TYR A 103 -3.88 19.29 -25.66
CA TYR A 103 -5.14 19.89 -26.10
C TYR A 103 -5.01 21.37 -26.48
N TYR A 104 -4.42 22.18 -25.60
CA TYR A 104 -4.24 23.61 -25.82
C TYR A 104 -3.07 23.94 -26.75
N LYS A 105 -2.18 22.98 -27.01
CA LYS A 105 -0.89 23.20 -27.70
C LYS A 105 -0.05 24.31 -27.05
N SER A 106 -0.28 24.55 -25.77
CA SER A 106 0.36 25.60 -24.97
C SER A 106 0.55 25.09 -23.54
N GLU A 107 1.80 24.99 -23.12
CA GLU A 107 2.13 24.56 -21.77
C GLU A 107 1.71 25.61 -20.72
N ALA A 108 1.76 26.89 -21.07
CA ALA A 108 1.38 27.98 -20.18
C ALA A 108 -0.12 27.94 -19.84
N GLU A 109 -0.99 27.70 -20.83
CA GLU A 109 -2.43 27.57 -20.60
C GLU A 109 -2.77 26.27 -19.88
N ALA A 110 -2.15 25.16 -20.28
CA ALA A 110 -2.30 23.88 -19.61
C ALA A 110 -1.92 23.94 -18.13
N LYS A 111 -0.85 24.66 -17.79
CA LYS A 111 -0.42 24.86 -16.40
C LYS A 111 -1.43 25.67 -15.60
N LYS A 112 -1.93 26.79 -16.14
CA LYS A 112 -2.97 27.61 -15.50
C LYS A 112 -4.22 26.78 -15.20
N THR A 113 -4.72 26.04 -16.19
CA THR A 113 -5.91 25.19 -16.03
C THR A 113 -5.66 24.04 -15.07
N THR A 114 -4.48 23.39 -15.14
CA THR A 114 -4.09 22.33 -14.20
C THR A 114 -4.10 22.83 -12.76
N ASP A 115 -3.48 23.98 -12.49
CA ASP A 115 -3.41 24.52 -11.13
C ASP A 115 -4.79 24.96 -10.63
N PHE A 116 -5.64 25.54 -11.48
CA PHE A 116 -7.04 25.84 -11.15
C PHE A 116 -7.82 24.57 -10.76
N ILE A 117 -7.79 23.53 -11.60
CA ILE A 117 -8.47 22.26 -11.34
C ILE A 117 -7.98 21.66 -10.02
N LEU A 118 -6.66 21.60 -9.81
CA LEU A 118 -6.10 21.01 -8.61
C LEU A 118 -6.50 21.75 -7.32
N ASN A 119 -6.70 23.07 -7.41
CA ASN A 119 -7.12 23.91 -6.30
C ASN A 119 -8.62 23.85 -6.03
N ALA A 120 -9.44 23.79 -7.07
CA ALA A 120 -10.90 23.73 -6.98
C ALA A 120 -11.45 22.36 -6.55
N ARG A 121 -10.60 21.31 -6.48
CA ARG A 121 -11.02 19.97 -6.03
C ARG A 121 -11.63 20.02 -4.63
N ALA A 122 -12.76 19.31 -4.50
CA ALA A 122 -13.41 19.11 -3.22
C ALA A 122 -12.47 18.47 -2.19
N GLU A 123 -12.57 18.97 -0.96
CA GLU A 123 -11.90 18.38 0.19
C GLU A 123 -12.71 17.18 0.70
N LYS A 124 -12.00 16.09 0.97
CA LYS A 124 -12.52 14.92 1.66
C LYS A 124 -12.03 14.96 3.09
N LEU A 125 -12.97 14.88 4.03
CA LEU A 125 -12.68 14.61 5.42
C LEU A 125 -12.50 13.10 5.59
N SER A 126 -11.36 12.69 6.14
CA SER A 126 -11.12 11.31 6.57
C SER A 126 -10.78 11.33 8.05
N GLU A 127 -11.48 10.50 8.82
CA GLU A 127 -11.25 10.35 10.25
C GLU A 127 -10.68 8.96 10.53
N THR A 128 -9.68 8.92 11.39
CA THR A 128 -8.99 7.70 11.78
C THR A 128 -8.68 7.72 13.25
N LEU A 129 -8.70 6.55 13.89
CA LEU A 129 -8.27 6.38 15.28
C LEU A 129 -6.78 6.04 15.32
N CYS A 130 -6.00 6.83 16.07
CA CYS A 130 -4.56 6.66 16.20
C CYS A 130 -4.16 6.52 17.67
N LYS A 131 -3.26 5.57 17.96
CA LYS A 131 -2.60 5.47 19.26
C LYS A 131 -1.36 6.38 19.25
N LYS A 132 -1.23 7.25 20.25
CA LYS A 132 -0.08 8.13 20.49
C LYS A 132 0.63 7.75 21.79
#